data_AF-A0A418BNW3-F1
#
_entry.id   AF-A0A418BNW3-F1
#
_cell.length_a   1.000
_cell.length_b   1.000
_cell.length_c   1.000
_cell.angle_alpha   90.00
_cell.angle_beta   90.00
_cell.angle_gamma   90.00
#
_symmetry.space_group_name_H-M   'P 1'
#
loop_
_entity.id
_entity.type
_entity.pdbx_description
1 polymer ?
#
loop_
_entity_poly.entity_id
_entity_poly.type
_entity_poly.pdbx_seq_one_letter_code
_entity_poly.pdbx_strand_id
1 'polypeptide(L)'
;MEQRKRHQLRYTNGQRKALLQEFHEANETSERKLCRYKHLAYSTWQGWRLKEDKIMSNKRHNRLATLGGQGHTTLIPFKDELLAYMRDRRGTERYVRAFHLLQWVKRNKREWLTVYLLTKQIEAVA
;
A
#
# COMPACT_ATOMS: atom_id res chain seq x y z
N MET A 1 -17.81 -30.41 6.58
CA MET A 1 -17.79 -29.51 5.40
C MET A 1 -16.35 -29.12 5.14
N GLU A 2 -15.76 -29.64 4.07
CA GLU A 2 -14.38 -29.34 3.69
C GLU A 2 -14.29 -27.89 3.21
N GLN A 3 -13.57 -27.04 3.95
CA GLN A 3 -13.36 -25.65 3.54
C GLN A 3 -12.47 -25.65 2.30
N ARG A 4 -13.07 -25.56 1.11
CA ARG A 4 -12.33 -25.34 -0.14
C ARG A 4 -11.47 -24.08 0.01
N LYS A 5 -10.14 -24.25 0.06
CA LYS A 5 -9.19 -23.13 0.00
C LYS A 5 -9.49 -22.31 -1.25
N ARG A 6 -9.91 -21.06 -1.05
CA ARG A 6 -10.22 -20.13 -2.14
C ARG A 6 -8.91 -19.82 -2.88
N HIS A 7 -8.72 -20.42 -4.05
CA HIS A 7 -7.54 -20.16 -4.88
C HIS A 7 -7.57 -18.71 -5.36
N GLN A 8 -6.74 -17.86 -4.75
CA GLN A 8 -6.64 -16.45 -5.13
C GLN A 8 -5.76 -16.32 -6.36
N LEU A 9 -6.40 -16.11 -7.52
CA LEU A 9 -5.68 -15.77 -8.74
C LEU A 9 -5.10 -14.36 -8.64
N ARG A 10 -3.78 -14.25 -8.80
CA ARG A 10 -3.06 -12.98 -8.76
C ARG A 10 -2.88 -12.45 -10.18
N TYR A 11 -3.41 -11.26 -10.42
CA TYR A 11 -3.27 -10.57 -11.71
C TYR A 11 -2.22 -9.48 -11.67
N THR A 12 -1.36 -9.45 -12.68
CA THR A 12 -0.37 -8.40 -12.91
C THR A 12 -1.03 -7.12 -13.45
N ASN A 13 -0.37 -5.98 -13.31
CA ASN A 13 -0.87 -4.71 -13.85
C ASN A 13 -1.05 -4.77 -15.37
N GLY A 14 -0.16 -5.48 -16.08
CA GLY A 14 -0.28 -5.70 -17.52
C GLY A 14 -1.55 -6.46 -17.89
N GLN A 15 -1.84 -7.57 -17.21
CA GLN A 15 -3.08 -8.34 -17.43
C GLN A 15 -4.33 -7.51 -17.16
N ARG A 16 -4.33 -6.69 -16.09
CA ARG A 16 -5.46 -5.81 -15.79
C ARG A 16 -5.68 -4.78 -16.89
N LYS A 17 -4.61 -4.09 -17.31
CA LYS A 17 -4.68 -3.09 -18.39
C LYS A 17 -5.16 -3.68 -19.71
N ALA A 18 -4.62 -4.84 -20.10
CA ALA A 18 -5.00 -5.51 -21.34
C ALA A 18 -6.50 -5.88 -21.35
N LEU A 19 -7.02 -6.43 -20.26
CA LEU A 19 -8.44 -6.79 -20.16
C LEU A 19 -9.37 -5.56 -20.13
N LEU A 20 -8.96 -4.48 -19.46
CA LEU A 20 -9.70 -3.21 -19.47
C LEU A 20 -9.72 -2.59 -20.87
N GLN A 21 -8.56 -2.58 -21.55
CA GLN A 21 -8.45 -2.06 -22.90
C GLN A 21 -9.26 -2.90 -23.90
N GLU A 22 -9.17 -4.23 -23.83
CA GLU A 22 -9.96 -5.14 -24.67
C GLU A 22 -11.47 -4.91 -24.48
N PHE A 23 -11.91 -4.62 -23.25
CA PHE A 23 -13.31 -4.29 -22.98
C PHE A 23 -13.75 -2.98 -23.65
N HIS A 24 -12.92 -1.94 -23.64
CA HIS A 24 -13.19 -0.69 -24.35
C HIS A 24 -13.19 -0.86 -25.86
N GLU A 25 -12.23 -1.62 -26.39
CA GLU A 25 -12.10 -1.88 -27.82
C GLU A 25 -13.24 -2.73 -28.38
N ALA A 26 -13.71 -3.71 -27.60
CA ALA A 26 -14.85 -4.56 -27.98
C ALA A 26 -16.18 -3.77 -28.04
N ASN A 27 -16.23 -2.55 -27.46
CA ASN A 27 -17.43 -1.74 -27.28
C ASN A 27 -18.61 -2.54 -26.69
N GLU A 28 -18.30 -3.60 -25.93
CA GLU A 28 -19.27 -4.59 -25.50
C GLU A 28 -19.89 -4.14 -24.18
N THR A 29 -21.20 -3.88 -24.17
CA THR A 29 -21.88 -3.35 -22.98
C THR A 29 -21.98 -4.37 -21.84
N SER A 30 -21.72 -5.66 -22.11
CA SER A 30 -21.94 -6.75 -21.15
C SER A 30 -20.66 -7.19 -20.45
N GLU A 31 -20.35 -6.55 -19.32
CA GLU A 31 -19.23 -6.94 -18.44
C GLU A 31 -19.29 -8.41 -17.97
N ARG A 32 -20.51 -8.93 -17.73
CA ARG A 32 -20.72 -10.33 -17.31
C ARG A 32 -20.38 -11.34 -18.39
N LYS A 33 -20.53 -10.97 -19.67
CA LYS A 33 -20.17 -11.83 -20.79
C LYS A 33 -18.66 -11.92 -20.93
N LEU A 34 -17.97 -10.78 -20.88
CA LEU A 34 -16.51 -10.73 -20.84
C LEU A 34 -15.94 -11.57 -19.69
N CYS A 35 -16.47 -11.40 -18.47
CA CYS A 35 -16.00 -12.15 -17.30
C CYS A 35 -16.13 -13.66 -17.48
N ARG A 36 -17.25 -14.13 -18.06
CA ARG A 36 -17.45 -15.56 -18.35
C ARG A 36 -16.45 -16.06 -19.39
N TYR A 37 -16.27 -15.31 -20.48
CA TYR A 37 -15.36 -15.66 -21.55
C TYR A 37 -13.89 -15.68 -21.11
N LYS A 38 -13.48 -14.73 -20.28
CA LYS A 38 -12.11 -14.59 -19.77
C LYS A 38 -11.84 -15.38 -18.48
N HIS A 39 -12.81 -16.18 -18.03
CA HIS A 39 -12.75 -16.94 -16.76
C HIS A 39 -12.38 -16.06 -15.54
N LEU A 40 -12.87 -14.83 -15.54
CA LEU A 40 -12.62 -13.85 -14.49
C LEU A 40 -13.82 -13.81 -13.53
N ALA A 41 -13.54 -13.82 -12.23
CA ALA A 41 -14.58 -13.61 -11.24
C ALA A 41 -15.16 -12.19 -11.37
N TYR A 42 -16.49 -12.08 -11.48
CA TYR A 42 -17.16 -10.79 -11.67
C TYR A 42 -16.86 -9.77 -10.57
N SER A 43 -16.70 -10.22 -9.33
CA SER A 43 -16.30 -9.36 -8.21
C SER A 43 -14.89 -8.78 -8.36
N THR A 44 -13.96 -9.54 -8.96
CA THR A 44 -12.61 -9.06 -9.27
C THR A 44 -12.66 -7.99 -10.36
N TRP A 45 -13.43 -8.24 -11.42
CA TRP A 45 -13.62 -7.27 -12.50
C TRP A 45 -14.22 -5.96 -12.01
N GLN A 46 -15.30 -6.02 -11.24
CA GLN A 46 -15.94 -4.85 -10.65
C GLN A 46 -14.98 -4.04 -9.76
N GLY A 47 -14.15 -4.73 -8.97
CA GLY A 47 -13.10 -4.07 -8.19
C GLY A 47 -12.04 -3.36 -9.03
N TRP A 48 -11.80 -3.81 -10.26
CA TRP A 48 -10.91 -3.12 -11.21
C TRP A 48 -11.61 -1.96 -11.91
N ARG A 49 -12.88 -2.11 -12.30
CA ARG A 49 -13.70 -1.04 -12.89
C ARG A 49 -13.77 0.18 -11.95
N LEU A 50 -13.99 -0.03 -10.66
CA LEU A 50 -13.97 1.03 -9.64
C LEU A 50 -12.62 1.75 -9.50
N LYS A 51 -11.53 1.14 -9.96
CA LYS A 51 -10.15 1.65 -9.84
C LYS A 51 -9.49 1.79 -11.21
N GLU A 52 -10.29 1.86 -12.26
CA GLU A 52 -9.84 1.75 -13.63
C GLU A 52 -8.85 2.86 -13.98
N ASP A 53 -9.18 4.10 -13.69
CA ASP A 53 -8.30 5.25 -13.90
C ASP A 53 -6.95 5.06 -13.21
N LYS A 54 -6.96 4.52 -11.98
CA LYS A 54 -5.74 4.27 -11.20
C LYS A 54 -4.92 3.09 -11.74
N ILE A 55 -5.56 2.11 -12.38
CA ILE A 55 -4.88 0.97 -13.02
C ILE A 55 -4.27 1.43 -14.35
N MET A 56 -5.02 2.18 -15.16
CA MET A 56 -4.61 2.64 -16.48
C MET A 56 -3.50 3.70 -16.39
N SER A 57 -3.65 4.69 -15.50
CA SER A 57 -2.63 5.73 -15.27
C SER A 57 -1.36 5.23 -14.55
N ASN A 58 -1.35 3.98 -14.08
CA ASN A 58 -0.23 3.45 -13.31
C ASN A 58 1.04 3.32 -14.17
N LYS A 59 2.10 4.03 -13.79
CA LYS A 59 3.40 4.00 -14.48
C LYS A 59 4.32 2.86 -14.06
N ARG A 60 3.94 2.05 -13.04
CA ARG A 60 4.78 0.92 -12.61
C ARG A 60 4.84 -0.16 -13.67
N HIS A 61 5.92 -0.95 -13.59
CA HIS A 61 6.18 -2.06 -14.49
C HIS A 61 5.01 -3.06 -14.53
N ASN A 62 4.59 -3.44 -15.74
CA ASN A 62 3.38 -4.24 -15.98
C ASN A 62 3.43 -5.64 -15.35
N ARG A 63 4.62 -6.24 -15.19
CA ARG A 63 4.79 -7.55 -14.51
C ARG A 63 4.46 -7.52 -13.00
N LEU A 64 4.42 -6.34 -12.37
CA LEU A 64 4.07 -6.23 -10.96
C LEU A 64 2.56 -6.32 -10.76
N ALA A 65 2.12 -6.99 -9.70
CA ALA A 65 0.69 -7.09 -9.35
C ALA A 65 0.21 -5.95 -8.42
N THR A 66 1.13 -5.14 -7.92
CA THR A 66 0.86 -4.00 -7.03
C THR A 66 0.82 -2.71 -7.82
N LEU A 67 -0.15 -1.85 -7.51
CA LEU A 67 -0.21 -0.50 -8.08
C LEU A 67 0.82 0.46 -7.43
N GLY A 68 1.52 0.02 -6.38
CA GLY A 68 2.38 0.92 -5.60
C GLY A 68 1.58 1.85 -4.70
N GLY A 69 2.29 2.66 -3.91
CA GLY A 69 1.65 3.52 -2.90
C GLY A 69 1.00 2.75 -1.75
N GLN A 70 1.26 1.44 -1.65
CA GLN A 70 0.86 0.57 -0.55
C GLN A 70 1.87 0.61 0.62
N GLY A 71 2.82 1.56 0.57
CA GLY A 71 3.68 1.85 1.71
C GLY A 71 2.89 2.63 2.75
N HIS A 72 3.18 2.38 4.03
CA HIS A 72 2.60 3.11 5.15
C HIS A 72 2.68 4.62 4.91
N THR A 73 1.59 5.32 5.21
CA THR A 73 1.62 6.77 5.46
C THR A 73 2.77 7.06 6.42
N THR A 74 3.52 8.14 6.16
CA THR A 74 4.65 8.51 7.02
C THR A 74 4.09 8.80 8.42
N LEU A 75 4.22 7.85 9.34
CA LEU A 75 3.69 7.95 10.71
C LEU A 75 4.45 9.00 11.52
N ILE A 76 5.75 9.15 11.22
CA ILE A 76 6.66 10.04 11.92
C ILE A 76 6.98 11.22 10.99
N PRO A 77 6.44 12.43 11.24
CA PRO A 77 6.60 13.58 10.35
C PRO A 77 8.06 14.02 10.15
N PHE A 78 8.94 13.72 11.11
CA PHE A 78 10.36 14.09 11.12
C PHE A 78 11.29 12.93 10.76
N LYS A 79 10.85 12.00 9.91
CA LYS A 79 11.64 10.82 9.51
C LYS A 79 13.04 11.18 8.99
N ASP A 80 13.18 12.30 8.27
CA ASP A 80 14.43 12.67 7.62
C ASP A 80 15.45 13.20 8.64
N GLU A 81 14.99 13.95 9.64
CA GLU A 81 15.82 14.36 10.78
C GLU A 81 16.28 13.16 11.62
N LEU A 82 15.37 12.20 11.86
CA LEU A 82 15.71 10.98 12.58
C LEU A 82 16.74 10.13 11.81
N LEU A 83 16.60 10.06 10.48
CA LEU A 83 17.58 9.40 9.60
C LEU A 83 18.94 10.11 9.62
N ALA A 84 18.97 11.45 9.63
CA ALA A 84 20.20 12.21 9.75
C ALA A 84 20.91 11.90 11.09
N TYR A 85 20.17 11.91 12.20
CA TYR A 85 20.68 11.50 13.51
C TYR A 85 21.23 10.07 13.51
N MET A 86 20.52 9.12 12.87
CA MET A 86 20.98 7.73 12.75
C MET A 86 22.27 7.58 11.94
N ARG A 87 22.50 8.45 10.95
CA ARG A 87 23.72 8.43 10.14
C ARG A 87 24.90 9.00 10.92
N ASP A 88 24.70 10.15 11.56
CA ASP A 88 25.70 10.79 12.42
C ASP A 88 26.18 9.85 13.55
N ARG A 89 25.24 9.22 14.25
CA ARG A 89 25.55 8.31 15.37
C ARG A 89 26.26 7.03 14.93
N ARG A 90 26.14 6.59 13.67
CA ARG A 90 26.93 5.44 13.18
C ARG A 90 28.41 5.77 13.02
N GLY A 91 28.77 7.04 12.84
CA GLY A 91 30.16 7.46 12.80
C GLY A 91 30.86 7.41 14.16
N THR A 92 30.08 7.46 15.26
CA THR A 92 30.60 7.57 16.63
C THR A 92 30.34 6.32 17.48
N GLU A 93 29.25 5.60 17.23
CA GLU A 93 28.84 4.45 18.02
C GLU A 93 28.82 3.16 17.19
N ARG A 94 29.30 2.05 17.77
CA ARG A 94 29.30 0.74 17.12
C ARG A 94 27.89 0.25 16.72
N TYR A 95 26.85 0.61 17.50
CA TYR A 95 25.46 0.22 17.24
C TYR A 95 24.47 1.34 17.57
N VAL A 96 23.58 1.64 16.60
CA VAL A 96 22.42 2.51 16.84
C VAL A 96 21.25 1.65 17.34
N ARG A 97 20.89 1.82 18.62
CA ARG A 97 19.77 1.10 19.26
C ARG A 97 18.50 1.97 19.29
N ALA A 98 17.34 1.33 19.43
CA ALA A 98 16.05 2.01 19.61
C ALA A 98 16.07 3.02 20.76
N PHE A 99 16.80 2.73 21.84
CA PHE A 99 17.00 3.65 22.96
C PHE A 99 17.55 5.02 22.52
N HIS A 100 18.54 5.06 21.62
CA HIS A 100 19.11 6.33 21.13
C HIS A 100 18.07 7.14 20.35
N LEU A 101 17.27 6.45 19.52
CA LEU A 101 16.20 7.07 18.74
C LEU A 101 15.12 7.65 19.66
N LEU A 102 14.67 6.88 20.64
CA LEU A 102 13.68 7.34 21.62
C LEU A 102 14.18 8.54 22.42
N GLN A 103 15.44 8.52 22.85
CA GLN A 103 16.04 9.63 23.58
C GLN A 103 16.15 10.89 22.71
N TRP A 104 16.51 10.75 21.43
CA TRP A 104 16.53 11.86 20.49
C TRP A 104 15.12 12.43 20.26
N VAL A 105 14.12 11.58 20.04
CA VAL A 105 12.72 12.02 19.87
C VAL A 105 12.20 12.72 21.13
N LYS A 106 12.45 12.17 22.32
CA LYS A 106 12.07 12.80 23.60
C LYS A 106 12.68 14.18 23.80
N ARG A 107 13.90 14.40 23.29
CA ARG A 107 14.62 15.68 23.40
C ARG A 107 14.19 16.70 22.36
N ASN A 108 14.03 16.29 21.11
CA ASN A 108 13.86 17.21 19.99
C ASN A 108 12.42 17.34 19.49
N LYS A 109 11.57 16.36 19.77
CA LYS A 109 10.19 16.25 19.25
C LYS A 109 9.20 15.93 20.37
N ARG A 110 9.43 16.52 21.56
CA ARG A 110 8.64 16.27 22.78
C ARG A 110 7.17 16.60 22.60
N GLU A 111 6.86 17.76 22.00
CA GLU A 111 5.48 18.19 21.76
C GLU A 111 4.72 17.19 20.88
N TRP A 112 5.33 16.81 19.76
CA TRP A 112 4.77 15.77 18.88
C TRP A 112 4.59 14.44 19.61
N LEU A 113 5.56 14.02 20.41
CA LEU A 113 5.49 12.76 21.17
C LEU A 113 4.33 12.78 22.18
N THR A 114 4.12 13.90 22.87
CA THR A 114 3.00 14.08 23.81
C THR A 114 1.66 13.94 23.09
N VAL A 115 1.47 14.67 21.98
CA VAL A 115 0.24 14.59 21.18
C VAL A 115 0.03 13.18 20.65
N TYR A 116 1.07 12.55 20.12
CA TYR A 116 1.00 11.18 19.59
C TYR A 116 0.62 10.14 20.65
N LEU A 117 1.13 10.26 21.88
CA LEU A 117 0.75 9.35 22.96
C LEU A 117 -0.69 9.57 23.41
N LEU A 118 -1.16 10.82 23.46
CA LEU A 118 -2.55 11.13 23.79
C LEU A 118 -3.53 10.56 22.76
N THR A 119 -3.24 10.69 21.46
CA THR A 119 -4.11 10.12 20.41
C THR A 119 -4.17 8.59 20.47
N LYS A 120 -3.05 7.93 20.79
CA LYS A 120 -3.02 6.46 20.96
C LYS A 120 -3.72 5.97 22.22
N GLN A 121 -3.78 6.77 23.28
CA GLN A 121 -4.61 6.43 24.46
C GLN A 121 -6.10 6.51 24.14
N ILE A 122 -6.53 7.52 23.37
CA ILE A 122 -7.94 7.68 22.98
C ILE A 122 -8.39 6.53 22.08
N GLU A 123 -7.56 6.10 21.12
CA GLU A 123 -7.86 4.95 20.25
C GLU A 123 -7.95 3.60 20.99
N ALA A 124 -7.33 3.46 22.16
CA ALA A 124 -7.36 2.21 22.93
C ALA A 124 -8.57 2.08 23.87
N VAL A 125 -9.28 3.19 24.12
CA VAL A 125 -10.46 3.27 24.99
C VAL A 125 -11.77 3.27 24.18
N ALA A 126 -11.70 3.52 22.88
CA ALA A 126 -12.82 3.48 21.93
C ALA A 126 -12.97 2.09 21.29
#